data_AF-A0A524APY4-F1
#
_entry.id   AF-A0A524APY4-F1
#
_cell.length_a   1.000
_cell.length_b   1.000
_cell.length_c   1.000
_cell.angle_alpha   90.00
_cell.angle_beta   90.00
_cell.angle_gamma   90.00
#
_symmetry.space_group_name_H-M   'P 1'
#
loop_
_entity.id
_entity.type
_entity.pdbx_description
1 polymer ?
#
loop_
_entity_poly.entity_id
_entity_poly.type
_entity_poly.pdbx_seq_one_letter_code
_entity_poly.pdbx_strand_id
1 'polypeptide(L)'
;MFSPDYSSDNPPVWTETLSVEDGDLEKLYTSMSEKGMFTKSWQQEDIPPADGSVEWLEVTAHGEHFLVPRYVTGKKEAEAIKEVYAAINSLVPETVWEKLYSQRKQYEQDFLTSSRLPDR
;
A
#
# COMPACT_ATOMS: atom_id res chain seq x y z
N MET A 1 0.70 -2.11 -4.30
CA MET A 1 -0.09 -3.35 -4.49
C MET A 1 -1.47 -3.10 -3.90
N PHE A 2 -2.56 -3.36 -4.63
CA PHE A 2 -3.92 -3.23 -4.09
C PHE A 2 -4.54 -4.62 -3.96
N SER A 3 -4.98 -4.99 -2.76
CA SER A 3 -5.68 -6.24 -2.47
C SER A 3 -7.04 -5.93 -1.87
N PRO A 4 -8.14 -6.57 -2.32
CA PRO A 4 -9.45 -6.42 -1.69
C PRO A 4 -9.52 -7.14 -0.31
N ASP A 5 -10.28 -6.59 0.63
CA ASP A 5 -10.41 -7.06 2.02
C ASP A 5 -11.46 -8.19 2.24
N TYR A 6 -11.73 -9.02 1.22
CA TYR A 6 -12.70 -10.13 1.34
C TYR A 6 -12.02 -11.48 1.54
N SER A 7 -12.64 -12.34 2.37
CA SER A 7 -12.25 -13.74 2.57
C SER A 7 -12.46 -14.55 1.29
N SER A 8 -11.46 -14.61 0.42
CA SER A 8 -11.37 -15.57 -0.69
C SER A 8 -10.02 -16.25 -0.61
N ASP A 9 -9.94 -17.54 -0.97
CA ASP A 9 -8.70 -18.32 -0.88
C ASP A 9 -7.56 -17.75 -1.74
N ASN A 10 -7.86 -16.88 -2.71
CA ASN A 10 -6.86 -16.23 -3.57
C ASN A 10 -7.41 -14.92 -4.19
N PRO A 11 -7.43 -13.80 -3.44
CA PRO A 11 -7.96 -12.54 -3.97
C PRO A 11 -7.08 -12.03 -5.13
N PRO A 12 -7.67 -11.40 -6.16
CA PRO A 12 -6.89 -10.83 -7.24
C PRO A 12 -6.01 -9.70 -6.70
N VAL A 13 -4.76 -9.71 -7.11
CA VAL A 13 -3.79 -8.63 -6.85
C VAL A 13 -3.65 -7.79 -8.12
N TRP A 14 -3.96 -6.49 -8.01
CA TRP A 14 -3.75 -5.54 -9.10
C TRP A 14 -2.50 -4.69 -8.85
N THR A 15 -1.68 -4.56 -9.91
CA THR A 15 -0.40 -3.86 -9.89
C THR A 15 -0.36 -2.88 -11.05
N GLU A 16 0.01 -1.63 -10.75
CA GLU A 16 0.16 -0.57 -11.73
C GLU A 16 1.57 0.02 -11.63
N THR A 17 2.17 0.32 -12.78
CA THR A 17 3.43 1.06 -12.86
C THR A 17 3.11 2.49 -13.26
N LEU A 18 3.62 3.44 -12.48
CA LEU A 18 3.43 4.86 -12.71
C LEU A 18 4.79 5.54 -12.86
N SER A 19 4.85 6.54 -13.75
CA SER A 19 5.99 7.45 -13.86
C SER A 19 5.71 8.68 -13.00
N VAL A 20 6.60 8.95 -12.05
CA VAL A 20 6.57 10.16 -11.23
C VAL A 20 7.55 11.16 -11.85
N GLU A 21 7.23 12.45 -11.82
CA GLU A 21 8.19 13.48 -12.20
C GLU A 21 9.36 13.51 -11.23
N ASP A 22 10.59 13.71 -11.73
CA ASP A 22 11.81 13.69 -10.93
C ASP A 22 11.74 14.63 -9.72
N GLY A 23 11.14 15.82 -9.89
CA GLY A 23 11.00 16.80 -8.81
C GLY A 23 10.04 16.38 -7.70
N ASP A 24 8.99 15.61 -8.02
CA ASP A 24 8.07 15.07 -7.01
C ASP A 24 8.65 13.84 -6.31
N LEU A 25 9.42 13.03 -7.04
CA LEU A 25 10.20 11.95 -6.47
C LEU A 25 11.27 12.47 -5.51
N GLU A 26 11.96 13.57 -5.83
CA GLU A 26 12.94 14.23 -4.97
C GLU A 26 12.30 14.80 -3.68
N LYS A 27 11.10 15.38 -3.79
CA LYS A 27 10.34 15.85 -2.61
C LYS A 27 9.95 14.68 -1.70
N LEU A 28 9.46 13.58 -2.28
CA LEU A 28 9.13 12.37 -1.51
C LEU A 28 10.38 11.82 -0.81
N TYR A 29 11.48 11.71 -1.54
CA TYR A 29 12.76 11.27 -1.01
C TYR A 29 13.25 12.15 0.15
N THR A 30 13.20 13.47 -0.02
CA THR A 30 13.60 14.45 1.01
C THR A 30 12.73 14.30 2.26
N SER A 31 11.40 14.23 2.10
CA SER A 31 10.46 14.03 3.20
C SER A 31 10.72 12.72 3.96
N MET A 32 11.01 11.63 3.25
CA MET A 32 11.36 10.35 3.87
C MET A 32 12.69 10.42 4.64
N SER A 33 13.69 11.09 4.07
CA SER A 33 14.98 11.30 4.71
C SER A 33 14.86 12.12 6.00
N GLU A 34 14.12 13.24 5.97
CA GLU A 34 13.88 14.10 7.15
C GLU A 34 13.15 13.36 8.28
N LYS A 35 12.27 12.40 7.93
CA LYS A 35 11.57 11.53 8.89
C LYS A 35 12.44 10.39 9.42
N GLY A 36 13.70 10.29 8.96
CA GLY A 36 14.65 9.25 9.36
C GLY A 36 14.33 7.87 8.79
N MET A 37 13.62 7.79 7.68
CA MET A 37 13.19 6.50 7.13
C MET A 37 14.35 5.57 6.75
N PHE A 38 15.46 6.17 6.33
CA PHE A 38 16.67 5.47 5.87
C PHE A 38 17.70 5.23 6.97
N THR A 39 17.41 5.63 8.21
CA THR A 39 18.32 5.48 9.35
C THR A 39 17.72 4.67 10.50
N LYS A 40 16.41 4.39 10.45
CA LYS A 40 15.70 3.64 11.48
C LYS A 40 15.78 2.13 11.25
N SER A 41 16.10 1.40 12.32
CA SER A 41 15.86 -0.05 12.40
C SER A 41 14.39 -0.27 12.77
N TRP A 42 13.55 -0.45 11.75
CA TRP A 42 12.12 -0.67 11.95
C TRP A 42 11.86 -1.96 12.73
N GLN A 43 11.12 -1.86 13.84
CA GLN A 43 10.71 -3.02 14.63
C GLN A 43 9.26 -3.36 14.30
N GLN A 44 9.03 -4.59 13.86
CA GLN A 44 7.70 -5.08 13.59
C GLN A 44 6.95 -5.30 14.92
N GLU A 45 5.69 -4.92 14.97
CA GLU A 45 4.80 -5.26 16.08
C GLU A 45 4.39 -6.75 15.97
N ASP A 46 4.57 -7.51 17.04
CA ASP A 46 4.32 -8.97 17.06
C ASP A 46 2.84 -9.33 16.98
N ILE A 47 1.95 -8.43 17.42
CA ILE A 47 0.51 -8.68 17.47
C ILE A 47 -0.17 -7.74 16.46
N PRO A 48 -0.59 -8.26 15.29
CA PRO A 48 -1.33 -7.45 14.34
C PRO A 48 -2.73 -7.12 14.90
N PRO A 49 -3.24 -5.88 14.74
CA PRO A 49 -4.65 -5.56 15.01
C PRO A 49 -5.59 -6.46 14.20
N ALA A 50 -6.74 -6.81 14.81
CA ALA A 50 -7.67 -7.82 14.31
C ALA A 50 -8.49 -7.42 13.07
N ASP A 51 -8.30 -6.21 12.54
CA ASP A 51 -9.05 -5.64 11.42
C ASP A 51 -8.22 -4.56 10.72
N GLY A 52 -8.34 -4.46 9.39
CA GLY A 52 -7.82 -3.34 8.62
C GLY A 52 -6.97 -3.69 7.39
N SER A 53 -6.88 -2.70 6.50
CA SER A 53 -6.02 -2.70 5.32
C SER A 53 -4.55 -2.87 5.70
N VAL A 54 -3.81 -3.52 4.81
CA VAL A 54 -2.43 -3.95 5.04
C VAL A 54 -1.50 -3.16 4.14
N GLU A 55 -0.69 -2.28 4.73
CA GLU A 55 0.26 -1.46 3.99
C GLU A 55 1.68 -1.75 4.49
N TRP A 56 2.56 -2.18 3.59
CA TRP A 56 4.00 -2.29 3.84
C TRP A 56 4.74 -1.55 2.72
N LEU A 57 5.94 -1.07 3.05
CA LEU A 57 6.72 -0.25 2.13
C LEU A 57 8.11 -0.86 1.95
N GLU A 58 8.52 -0.97 0.69
CA GLU A 58 9.82 -1.45 0.28
C GLU A 58 10.49 -0.36 -0.56
N VAL A 59 11.67 0.08 -0.14
CA VAL A 59 12.37 1.20 -0.76
C VAL A 59 13.82 0.84 -0.98
N THR A 60 14.31 1.11 -2.18
CA THR A 60 15.75 1.11 -2.46
C THR A 60 16.25 2.54 -2.52
N ALA A 61 17.16 2.92 -1.63
CA ALA A 61 17.78 4.24 -1.56
C ALA A 61 19.27 4.10 -1.27
N HIS A 62 20.12 4.90 -1.92
CA HIS A 62 21.58 4.81 -1.78
C HIS A 62 22.20 3.42 -2.05
N GLY A 63 21.52 2.57 -2.84
CA GLY A 63 21.95 1.18 -3.06
C GLY A 63 21.65 0.24 -1.88
N GLU A 64 21.01 0.75 -0.83
CA GLU A 64 20.51 -0.02 0.31
C GLU A 64 19.00 -0.26 0.17
N HIS A 65 18.56 -1.36 0.76
CA HIS A 65 17.19 -1.82 0.71
C HIS A 65 16.54 -1.70 2.08
N PHE A 66 15.45 -0.94 2.17
CA PHE A 66 14.72 -0.64 3.39
C PHE A 66 13.33 -1.27 3.32
N LEU A 67 13.04 -2.16 4.27
CA LEU A 67 11.72 -2.72 4.47
C LEU A 67 11.08 -2.09 5.70
N VAL A 68 9.96 -1.42 5.50
CA VAL A 68 9.11 -0.91 6.57
C VAL A 68 8.01 -1.95 6.84
N PRO A 69 7.99 -2.58 8.03
CA PRO A 69 6.99 -3.57 8.37
C PRO A 69 5.58 -3.00 8.38
N ARG A 70 4.61 -3.91 8.15
CA ARG A 70 3.17 -3.64 8.18
C ARG A 70 2.68 -2.94 9.46
N TYR A 71 3.26 -3.32 10.59
CA TYR A 71 2.99 -2.73 11.90
C TYR A 71 4.31 -2.38 12.52
N VAL A 72 4.52 -1.10 12.82
CA VAL A 72 5.73 -0.62 13.47
C VAL A 72 5.46 -0.33 14.93
N THR A 73 6.40 -0.74 15.77
CA THR A 73 6.36 -0.40 17.19
C THR A 73 6.67 1.10 17.37
N GLY A 74 5.81 1.81 18.10
CA GLY A 74 6.01 3.21 18.46
C GLY A 74 5.08 4.17 17.72
N LYS A 75 4.43 5.05 18.48
CA LYS A 75 3.43 6.00 17.95
C LYS A 75 4.04 6.98 16.94
N LYS A 76 5.26 7.48 17.19
CA LYS A 76 5.92 8.45 16.31
C LYS A 76 6.33 7.81 14.99
N GLU A 77 6.79 6.56 15.04
CA GLU A 77 7.13 5.74 13.89
C GLU A 77 5.89 5.49 13.01
N ALA A 78 4.78 5.10 13.64
CA ALA A 78 3.51 4.90 12.95
C ALA A 78 2.98 6.19 12.30
N GLU A 79 3.07 7.34 13.00
CA GLU A 79 2.69 8.64 12.44
C GLU A 79 3.57 9.03 11.25
N ALA A 80 4.89 8.86 11.35
CA ALA A 80 5.82 9.16 10.27
C ALA A 80 5.53 8.32 9.00
N ILE A 81 5.22 7.03 9.16
CA ILE A 81 4.88 6.15 8.05
C ILE A 81 3.55 6.54 7.42
N LYS A 82 2.54 6.88 8.22
CA LYS A 82 1.25 7.34 7.73
C LYS A 82 1.38 8.58 6.84
N GLU A 83 2.24 9.52 7.22
CA GLU A 83 2.52 10.71 6.41
C GLU A 83 3.24 10.36 5.10
N VAL A 84 4.17 9.40 5.12
CA VAL A 84 4.83 8.90 3.90
C VAL A 84 3.83 8.22 2.97
N TYR A 85 2.92 7.38 3.48
CA TYR A 85 1.87 6.79 2.65
C TYR A 85 0.94 7.83 2.05
N ALA A 86 0.55 8.85 2.82
CA ALA A 86 -0.25 9.95 2.29
C ALA A 86 0.48 10.67 1.14
N ALA A 87 1.79 10.91 1.29
CA ALA A 87 2.60 11.50 0.23
C ALA A 87 2.68 10.60 -1.01
N ILE A 88 2.92 9.30 -0.86
CA ILE A 88 2.93 8.34 -1.97
C ILE A 88 1.58 8.33 -2.68
N ASN A 89 0.48 8.25 -1.92
CA ASN A 89 -0.87 8.22 -2.49
C ASN A 89 -1.23 9.51 -3.24
N SER A 90 -0.66 10.65 -2.85
CA SER A 90 -0.83 11.92 -3.57
C SER A 90 -0.13 11.98 -4.92
N LEU A 91 0.88 11.11 -5.13
CA LEU A 91 1.60 11.00 -6.41
C LEU A 91 0.90 10.06 -7.39
N VAL A 92 -0.06 9.26 -6.93
CA VAL A 92 -0.82 8.35 -7.79
C VAL A 92 -1.90 9.15 -8.51
N PRO A 93 -1.89 9.23 -9.85
CA PRO A 93 -2.91 9.95 -10.60
C PRO A 93 -4.31 9.40 -10.32
N GLU A 94 -5.32 10.28 -10.29
CA GLU A 94 -6.71 9.89 -10.05
C GLU A 94 -7.20 8.81 -11.04
N THR A 95 -6.73 8.87 -12.30
CA THR A 95 -7.05 7.87 -13.33
C THR A 95 -6.58 6.45 -12.98
N VAL A 96 -5.48 6.32 -12.23
CA VAL A 96 -4.99 5.03 -11.74
C VAL A 96 -5.91 4.53 -10.62
N TRP A 97 -6.33 5.42 -9.71
CA TRP A 97 -7.31 5.07 -8.68
C TRP A 97 -8.64 4.62 -9.28
N GLU A 98 -9.17 5.37 -10.24
CA GLU A 98 -10.41 5.02 -10.94
C GLU A 98 -10.34 3.64 -11.61
N LYS A 99 -9.20 3.32 -12.23
CA LYS A 99 -8.96 2.00 -12.84
C LYS A 99 -8.99 0.89 -11.79
N LEU A 100 -8.25 1.05 -10.68
CA LEU A 100 -8.19 0.07 -9.59
C LEU A 100 -9.56 -0.13 -8.93
N TYR A 101 -10.29 0.96 -8.66
CA TYR A 101 -11.64 0.87 -8.11
C TYR A 101 -12.64 0.24 -9.09
N SER A 102 -12.49 0.50 -10.38
CA SER A 102 -13.32 -0.15 -11.41
C SER A 102 -13.07 -1.65 -11.48
N GLN A 103 -11.79 -2.07 -11.44
CA GLN A 103 -11.41 -3.49 -11.38
C GLN A 103 -11.95 -4.17 -10.12
N ARG A 104 -11.86 -3.51 -8.97
CA ARG A 104 -12.46 -3.98 -7.71
C ARG A 104 -13.97 -4.16 -7.86
N LYS A 105 -14.67 -3.14 -8.33
CA LYS A 105 -16.14 -3.18 -8.49
C LYS A 105 -16.58 -4.27 -9.47
N GLN A 106 -15.84 -4.46 -10.56
CA GLN A 106 -16.10 -5.52 -11.52
C GLN A 106 -15.92 -6.90 -10.88
N TYR A 107 -14.82 -7.10 -10.15
CA TYR A 107 -14.59 -8.35 -9.43
C TYR A 107 -15.69 -8.65 -8.39
N GLU A 108 -16.11 -7.65 -7.61
CA GLU A 108 -17.23 -7.79 -6.67
C GLU A 108 -18.52 -8.20 -7.38
N GLN A 109 -18.83 -7.61 -8.54
CA GLN A 109 -20.01 -7.95 -9.34
C GLN A 109 -19.93 -9.37 -9.90
N ASP A 110 -18.78 -9.76 -10.46
CA ASP A 110 -18.56 -11.09 -11.02
C ASP A 110 -18.62 -12.15 -9.92
N PHE A 111 -18.01 -11.90 -8.76
CA PHE A 111 -18.04 -12.79 -7.61
C PHE A 111 -19.47 -12.96 -7.07
N LEU A 112 -20.23 -11.86 -6.92
CA LEU A 112 -21.63 -11.91 -6.49
C LEU A 112 -22.55 -12.60 -7.51
N THR A 113 -22.24 -12.49 -8.80
CA THR A 113 -23.01 -13.15 -9.88
C THR A 113 -22.71 -14.64 -9.94
N SER A 114 -21.44 -15.02 -9.81
CA SER A 114 -20.99 -16.41 -9.76
C SER A 114 -21.50 -17.13 -8.49
N SER A 115 -21.50 -16.45 -7.34
CA SER A 115 -22.03 -16.97 -6.07
C SER A 115 -23.57 -17.09 -6.03
N ARG A 116 -24.27 -16.55 -7.04
CA ARG A 116 -25.74 -16.64 -7.20
C ARG A 116 -26.20 -17.72 -8.17
N LEU A 117 -25.30 -18.44 -8.83
CA LEU A 117 -25.66 -19.62 -9.63
C LEU A 117 -25.69 -20.85 -8.71
N PRO A 118 -26.87 -21.43 -8.40
CA PRO A 118 -26.90 -22.76 -7.81
C PRO A 118 -26.43 -23.79 -8.85
N ASP A 119 -25.72 -24.81 -8.39
CA ASP A 119 -25.30 -26.00 -9.13
C ASP A 119 -26.41 -26.46 -10.11
N ARG A 120 -25.99 -26.71 -11.35
CA ARG A 120 -26.86 -27.21 -12.41
C ARG A 120 -27.02 -28.72 -12.35
#